data_AF-A0AAY4DHE6-F1
#
_entry.id   AF-A0AAY4DHE6-F1
#
_cell.length_a   1.000
_cell.length_b   1.000
_cell.length_c   1.000
_cell.angle_alpha   90.00
_cell.angle_beta   90.00
_cell.angle_gamma   90.00
#
_symmetry.space_group_name_H-M   'P 1'
#
loop_
_entity.id
_entity.type
_entity.pdbx_description
1 polymer ?
#
loop_
_entity_poly.entity_id
_entity_poly.type
_entity_poly.pdbx_seq_one_letter_code
_entity_poly.pdbx_strand_id
1 'polypeptide(L)'
;MQATLNAENGSLRVPSPRGANGDDDSEAESFQDGRTDEVDRETRGRAFAWCRDFLSGSWKSISEADFQIRIVSGGLSNLLYMCSLPDHVHPVADEPARVLLRIYGAILQVSEACVCVCVQGVESLVLESVMFAILAERALGPRLYGIFPEGRLEQYLPSKRLRTDQLAVPELSAEIATKMARFHQMVMPFNKEPKWLFGHIDKYMDQIKTLKFVREAHVKKFNKLMKYDLPAELESLRSLLAATRSPVVFCHNDVQEGNILRLDGCGEKSTDNLMLIDFEYSSYNYRGFDFGNHFCEWVYDYTYHQWPFFKADLEHYPNREQQLHFIRNYLSESGRYSNRDDHTQVEEELLLEANRFALASHFFWGLWSIIQAKISKIEFGYMVSALYERGL
;
A
#
# COMPACT_ATOMS: atom_id res chain seq x y z
N MET A 1 -55.07 -44.34 -14.28
CA MET A 1 -54.90 -43.47 -15.46
C MET A 1 -54.27 -42.18 -14.98
N GLN A 2 -53.28 -41.69 -15.73
CA GLN A 2 -52.32 -40.62 -15.42
C GLN A 2 -51.12 -40.97 -14.54
N ALA A 3 -49.99 -40.46 -15.02
CA ALA A 3 -48.62 -40.88 -14.81
C ALA A 3 -47.74 -39.63 -14.70
N THR A 4 -46.68 -39.77 -13.90
CA THR A 4 -45.33 -39.16 -13.99
C THR A 4 -45.14 -37.64 -13.95
N LEU A 5 -44.21 -37.18 -13.10
CA LEU A 5 -42.98 -36.45 -13.48
C LEU A 5 -42.14 -36.07 -12.24
N ASN A 6 -41.02 -36.76 -12.03
CA ASN A 6 -39.90 -36.30 -11.21
C ASN A 6 -38.90 -35.62 -12.16
N ALA A 7 -38.49 -34.39 -11.87
CA ALA A 7 -37.50 -33.65 -12.64
C ALA A 7 -36.11 -33.80 -12.00
N GLU A 8 -35.20 -34.45 -12.71
CA GLU A 8 -33.75 -34.36 -12.51
C GLU A 8 -33.28 -32.98 -13.01
N ASN A 9 -32.60 -32.21 -12.16
CA ASN A 9 -32.02 -30.93 -12.55
C ASN A 9 -30.50 -31.10 -12.72
N GLY A 10 -30.08 -31.45 -13.93
CA GLY A 10 -28.69 -31.41 -14.35
C GLY A 10 -28.25 -29.97 -14.60
N SER A 11 -27.42 -29.41 -13.72
CA SER A 11 -26.73 -28.14 -13.96
C SER A 11 -25.66 -28.35 -15.04
N LEU A 12 -25.94 -27.83 -16.23
CA LEU A 12 -24.99 -27.74 -17.35
C LEU A 12 -23.83 -26.81 -16.93
N ARG A 13 -22.61 -27.36 -16.85
CA ARG A 13 -21.37 -26.58 -16.68
C ARG A 13 -21.19 -25.63 -17.86
N VAL A 14 -21.01 -24.35 -17.56
CA VAL A 14 -20.59 -23.32 -18.53
C VAL A 14 -19.09 -23.55 -18.85
N PRO A 15 -18.65 -23.50 -20.12
CA PRO A 15 -17.24 -23.73 -20.46
C PRO A 15 -16.34 -22.56 -20.03
N SER A 16 -15.11 -22.89 -19.63
CA SER A 16 -14.05 -21.95 -19.23
C SER A 16 -13.79 -20.85 -20.28
N PRO A 17 -13.56 -19.58 -19.88
CA PRO A 17 -12.99 -18.57 -20.77
C PRO A 17 -11.54 -18.94 -21.08
N ARG A 18 -11.23 -19.21 -22.35
CA ARG A 18 -9.87 -19.50 -22.80
C ARG A 18 -9.07 -18.19 -22.87
N GLY A 19 -7.99 -18.10 -22.09
CA GLY A 19 -6.97 -17.06 -22.29
C GLY A 19 -6.29 -17.20 -23.65
N ALA A 20 -5.71 -16.10 -24.17
CA ALA A 20 -5.05 -16.05 -25.48
C ALA A 20 -3.87 -17.04 -25.65
N ASN A 21 -3.40 -17.67 -24.57
CA ASN A 21 -2.32 -18.66 -24.56
C ASN A 21 -2.74 -20.07 -24.09
N GLY A 22 -4.03 -20.36 -23.93
CA GLY A 22 -4.51 -21.74 -23.74
C GLY A 22 -4.09 -22.46 -22.44
N ASP A 23 -3.50 -21.77 -21.47
CA ASP A 23 -3.30 -22.30 -20.12
C ASP A 23 -4.58 -22.12 -19.30
N ASP A 24 -5.09 -23.23 -18.73
CA ASP A 24 -6.29 -23.32 -17.90
C ASP A 24 -5.99 -22.74 -16.50
N ASP A 25 -6.21 -21.43 -16.33
CA ASP A 25 -6.00 -20.71 -15.06
C ASP A 25 -7.19 -20.92 -14.11
N SER A 26 -7.18 -22.05 -13.41
CA SER A 26 -8.14 -22.45 -12.36
C SER A 26 -8.09 -21.62 -11.06
N GLU A 27 -7.46 -20.44 -11.06
CA GLU A 27 -7.43 -19.52 -9.91
C GLU A 27 -8.73 -18.70 -9.76
N ALA A 28 -9.57 -18.65 -10.79
CA ALA A 28 -10.80 -17.84 -10.84
C ALA A 28 -12.03 -18.45 -10.11
N GLU A 29 -11.92 -19.66 -9.55
CA GLU A 29 -13.02 -20.30 -8.84
C GLU A 29 -12.81 -20.25 -7.32
N SER A 30 -13.25 -19.18 -6.66
CA SER A 30 -14.00 -19.19 -5.38
C SER A 30 -13.82 -17.92 -4.53
N PHE A 31 -14.77 -16.98 -4.64
CA PHE A 31 -15.49 -16.37 -3.50
C PHE A 31 -16.60 -15.45 -4.04
N GLN A 32 -17.84 -15.63 -3.59
CA GLN A 32 -18.82 -14.54 -3.58
C GLN A 32 -18.58 -13.80 -2.27
N ASP A 33 -18.00 -12.59 -2.33
CA ASP A 33 -17.79 -11.79 -1.13
C ASP A 33 -19.14 -11.42 -0.51
N GLY A 34 -19.49 -12.13 0.56
CA GLY A 34 -20.66 -11.87 1.40
C GLY A 34 -20.42 -10.73 2.37
N ARG A 35 -19.62 -9.70 2.01
CA ARG A 35 -19.57 -8.46 2.79
C ARG A 35 -20.92 -7.78 2.67
N THR A 36 -21.69 -7.85 3.74
CA THR A 36 -22.84 -6.98 3.93
C THR A 36 -22.33 -5.54 3.97
N ASP A 37 -22.92 -4.65 3.17
CA ASP A 37 -22.65 -3.20 3.21
C ASP A 37 -23.02 -2.54 4.56
N GLU A 38 -23.56 -3.32 5.49
CA GLU A 38 -23.97 -2.89 6.81
C GLU A 38 -22.90 -3.17 7.87
N VAL A 39 -22.64 -2.18 8.71
CA VAL A 39 -21.78 -2.31 9.89
C VAL A 39 -22.53 -3.07 10.97
N ASP A 40 -21.94 -4.12 11.53
CA ASP A 40 -22.55 -4.91 12.60
C ASP A 40 -22.79 -4.05 13.87
N ARG A 41 -23.78 -4.44 14.67
CA ARG A 41 -24.19 -3.68 15.86
C ARG A 41 -23.09 -3.54 16.91
N GLU A 42 -22.24 -4.55 17.06
CA GLU A 42 -21.15 -4.53 18.04
C GLU A 42 -20.08 -3.53 17.63
N THR A 43 -19.65 -3.55 16.36
CA THR A 43 -18.70 -2.59 15.81
C THR A 43 -19.25 -1.17 15.85
N ARG A 44 -20.54 -0.96 15.56
CA ARG A 44 -21.19 0.33 15.73
C ARG A 44 -21.14 0.83 17.18
N GLY A 45 -21.50 -0.02 18.15
CA GLY A 45 -21.49 0.33 19.57
C GLY A 45 -20.08 0.67 20.09
N ARG A 46 -19.07 -0.10 19.69
CA ARG A 46 -17.66 0.18 20.02
C ARG A 46 -17.17 1.48 19.39
N ALA A 47 -17.46 1.69 18.10
CA ALA A 47 -17.10 2.91 17.40
C ALA A 47 -17.72 4.16 18.04
N PHE A 48 -18.99 4.07 18.46
CA PHE A 48 -19.67 5.12 19.20
C PHE A 48 -18.98 5.41 20.54
N ALA A 49 -18.65 4.36 21.32
CA ALA A 49 -17.95 4.50 22.59
C ALA A 49 -16.58 5.18 22.42
N TRP A 50 -15.76 4.73 21.46
CA TRP A 50 -14.46 5.36 21.19
C TRP A 50 -14.59 6.82 20.74
N CYS A 51 -15.50 7.12 19.80
CA CYS A 51 -15.72 8.51 19.37
C CYS A 51 -16.14 9.39 20.54
N ARG A 52 -17.07 8.91 21.38
CA ARG A 52 -17.51 9.65 22.57
C ARG A 52 -16.41 9.81 23.59
N ASP A 53 -15.55 8.81 23.79
CA ASP A 53 -14.52 8.86 24.84
C ASP A 53 -13.36 9.78 24.46
N PHE A 54 -12.87 9.69 23.22
CA PHE A 54 -11.70 10.41 22.73
C PHE A 54 -12.00 11.79 22.13
N LEU A 55 -13.19 12.00 21.54
CA LEU A 55 -13.55 13.29 20.94
C LEU A 55 -14.31 14.16 21.95
N SER A 56 -14.17 15.48 21.80
CA SER A 56 -14.80 16.49 22.65
C SER A 56 -16.09 17.04 22.02
N GLY A 57 -16.72 18.00 22.70
CA GLY A 57 -17.84 18.78 22.16
C GLY A 57 -19.07 17.92 21.86
N SER A 58 -19.66 18.10 20.67
CA SER A 58 -20.93 17.49 20.28
C SER A 58 -20.91 15.96 20.35
N TRP A 59 -19.75 15.32 20.19
CA TRP A 59 -19.59 13.87 20.33
C TRP A 59 -19.94 13.34 21.73
N LYS A 60 -19.80 14.16 22.79
CA LYS A 60 -20.15 13.79 24.17
C LYS A 60 -21.67 13.78 24.42
N SER A 61 -22.43 14.54 23.62
CA SER A 61 -23.87 14.76 23.81
C SER A 61 -24.78 13.96 22.89
N ILE A 62 -24.28 13.45 21.76
CA ILE A 62 -25.10 12.67 20.83
C ILE A 62 -25.52 11.31 21.41
N SER A 63 -26.68 10.82 20.98
CA SER A 63 -27.13 9.46 21.28
C SER A 63 -26.53 8.45 20.30
N GLU A 64 -26.48 7.17 20.68
CA GLU A 64 -26.02 6.10 19.78
C GLU A 64 -26.95 5.95 18.55
N ALA A 65 -28.23 6.34 18.66
CA ALA A 65 -29.16 6.31 17.54
C ALA A 65 -28.78 7.35 16.46
N ASP A 66 -28.28 8.51 16.89
CA ASP A 66 -27.90 9.61 16.00
C ASP A 66 -26.49 9.46 15.40
N PHE A 67 -25.66 8.59 15.98
CA PHE A 67 -24.33 8.28 15.48
C PHE A 67 -24.37 7.70 14.07
N GLN A 68 -23.59 8.26 13.15
CA GLN A 68 -23.51 7.74 11.79
C GLN A 68 -22.18 7.04 11.57
N ILE A 69 -22.21 5.82 11.02
CA ILE A 69 -21.02 5.05 10.66
C ILE A 69 -21.23 4.43 9.28
N ARG A 70 -20.20 4.51 8.44
CA ARG A 70 -20.18 3.90 7.10
C ARG A 70 -18.84 3.24 6.86
N ILE A 71 -18.84 2.12 6.16
CA ILE A 71 -17.61 1.45 5.72
C ILE A 71 -16.94 2.36 4.67
N VAL A 72 -15.64 2.59 4.83
CA VAL A 72 -14.82 3.25 3.82
C VAL A 72 -14.01 2.16 3.14
N SER A 73 -14.18 1.99 1.83
CA SER A 73 -13.34 1.09 1.05
C SER A 73 -11.88 1.57 1.10
N GLY A 74 -10.99 0.81 1.72
CA GLY A 74 -9.57 1.11 1.68
C GLY A 74 -8.73 0.00 2.29
N GLY A 75 -7.71 -0.42 1.53
CA GLY A 75 -6.68 -1.36 1.96
C GLY A 75 -7.17 -2.79 2.20
N LEU A 76 -6.30 -3.74 1.91
CA LEU A 76 -6.58 -5.17 2.11
C LEU A 76 -6.35 -5.61 3.57
N SER A 77 -5.67 -4.79 4.37
CA SER A 77 -5.12 -5.14 5.69
C SER A 77 -5.88 -4.54 6.88
N ASN A 78 -6.64 -3.45 6.71
CA ASN A 78 -7.28 -2.69 7.79
C ASN A 78 -8.77 -2.44 7.54
N LEU A 79 -9.60 -2.45 8.60
CA LEU A 79 -11.01 -2.07 8.49
C LEU A 79 -11.15 -0.56 8.75
N LEU A 80 -11.69 0.16 7.76
CA LEU A 80 -11.85 1.61 7.80
C LEU A 80 -13.32 1.99 7.87
N TYR A 81 -13.66 2.86 8.81
CA TYR A 81 -15.01 3.37 8.99
C TYR A 81 -15.00 4.89 9.07
N MET A 82 -15.88 5.55 8.34
CA MET A 82 -16.17 6.97 8.53
C MET A 82 -17.24 7.09 9.60
N CYS A 83 -16.90 7.75 10.71
CA CYS A 83 -17.84 8.08 11.77
C CYS A 83 -18.20 9.57 11.66
N SER A 84 -19.48 9.93 11.75
CA SER A 84 -19.93 11.33 11.65
C SER A 84 -21.02 11.68 12.63
N LEU A 85 -21.01 12.96 13.05
CA LEU A 85 -22.18 13.60 13.64
C LEU A 85 -23.31 13.64 12.61
N PRO A 86 -24.59 13.61 13.02
CA PRO A 86 -25.70 13.79 12.10
C PRO A 86 -25.72 15.22 11.53
N ASP A 87 -26.23 15.40 10.31
CA ASP A 87 -26.14 16.67 9.57
C ASP A 87 -26.76 17.89 10.30
N HIS A 88 -27.69 17.65 11.23
CA HIS A 88 -28.35 18.68 12.02
C HIS A 88 -27.60 19.05 13.31
N VAL A 89 -26.56 18.30 13.70
CA VAL A 89 -25.71 18.61 14.86
C VAL A 89 -24.39 19.19 14.35
N HIS A 90 -24.10 20.42 14.77
CA HIS A 90 -22.86 21.09 14.43
C HIS A 90 -21.83 20.95 15.56
N PRO A 91 -20.53 20.93 15.25
CA PRO A 91 -19.49 21.08 16.25
C PRO A 91 -19.68 22.36 17.08
N VAL A 92 -19.45 22.26 18.39
CA VAL A 92 -19.55 23.38 19.33
C VAL A 92 -18.21 24.07 19.57
N ALA A 93 -17.10 23.41 19.26
CA ALA A 93 -15.74 23.93 19.37
C ALA A 93 -14.87 23.42 18.19
N ASP A 94 -13.61 23.09 18.45
CA ASP A 94 -12.64 22.64 17.44
C ASP A 94 -12.76 21.14 17.10
N GLU A 95 -13.78 20.43 17.62
CA GLU A 95 -13.97 19.03 17.31
C GLU A 95 -14.38 18.79 15.84
N PRO A 96 -13.93 17.69 15.22
CA PRO A 96 -14.31 17.38 13.85
C PRO A 96 -15.76 16.91 13.75
N ALA A 97 -16.50 17.30 12.71
CA ALA A 97 -17.82 16.73 12.43
C ALA A 97 -17.75 15.27 11.92
N ARG A 98 -16.59 14.85 11.37
CA ARG A 98 -16.34 13.53 10.79
C ARG A 98 -14.93 13.06 11.12
N VAL A 99 -14.79 11.79 11.45
CA VAL A 99 -13.50 11.14 11.75
C VAL A 99 -13.38 9.82 11.00
N LEU A 100 -12.15 9.42 10.72
CA LEU A 100 -11.84 8.10 10.20
C LEU A 100 -11.44 7.19 11.36
N LEU A 101 -12.19 6.13 11.58
CA LEU A 101 -11.86 5.06 12.50
C LEU A 101 -11.11 3.98 11.73
N ARG A 102 -9.87 3.72 12.13
CA ARG A 102 -9.09 2.58 11.66
C ARG A 102 -9.02 1.54 12.77
N ILE A 103 -9.52 0.35 12.48
CA ILE A 103 -9.38 -0.82 13.35
C ILE A 103 -8.28 -1.70 12.76
N TYR A 104 -7.28 -2.02 13.58
CA TYR A 104 -6.21 -2.93 13.20
C TYR A 104 -6.81 -4.31 12.87
N GLY A 105 -6.60 -4.77 11.64
CA GLY A 105 -7.23 -5.99 11.14
C GLY A 105 -6.81 -7.23 11.92
N ALA A 106 -7.79 -8.07 12.23
CA ALA A 106 -7.70 -9.40 12.84
C ALA A 106 -6.75 -10.40 12.13
N ILE A 107 -5.99 -10.01 11.10
CA ILE A 107 -4.91 -10.80 10.50
C ILE A 107 -3.76 -11.04 11.51
N LEU A 108 -3.60 -10.16 12.50
CA LEU A 108 -2.76 -10.44 13.67
C LEU A 108 -3.26 -11.62 14.54
N GLN A 109 -4.55 -11.99 14.42
CA GLN A 109 -5.19 -13.05 15.21
C GLN A 109 -5.50 -14.34 14.43
N VAL A 110 -5.47 -14.35 13.09
CA VAL A 110 -5.90 -15.54 12.29
C VAL A 110 -4.76 -16.27 11.58
N SER A 111 -3.56 -16.31 12.16
CA SER A 111 -2.65 -17.42 11.86
C SER A 111 -1.79 -17.82 13.05
N GLU A 112 -2.28 -18.77 13.84
CA GLU A 112 -1.44 -19.57 14.76
C GLU A 112 -0.28 -20.28 14.02
N ALA A 113 -0.27 -20.26 12.68
CA ALA A 113 0.80 -20.79 11.84
C ALA A 113 1.92 -19.79 11.50
N CYS A 114 1.78 -18.49 11.81
CA CYS A 114 2.83 -17.49 11.57
C CYS A 114 3.44 -17.00 12.89
N VAL A 115 4.36 -17.80 13.43
CA VAL A 115 5.06 -17.58 14.71
C VAL A 115 5.82 -16.24 14.79
N CYS A 116 5.97 -15.49 13.69
CA CYS A 116 6.72 -14.24 13.68
C CYS A 116 5.91 -12.97 13.96
N VAL A 117 4.58 -12.96 13.87
CA VAL A 117 3.81 -11.71 14.00
C VAL A 117 3.44 -11.39 15.45
N CYS A 118 3.32 -12.42 16.32
CA CYS A 118 2.78 -12.23 17.66
C CYS A 118 3.76 -11.57 18.66
N VAL A 119 5.08 -11.67 18.45
CA VAL A 119 6.09 -11.00 19.30
C VAL A 119 6.50 -9.64 18.73
N GLN A 120 6.40 -9.45 17.40
CA GLN A 120 6.61 -8.15 16.74
C GLN A 120 5.40 -7.22 16.84
N GLY A 121 4.21 -7.73 17.20
CA GLY A 121 2.97 -6.95 17.19
C GLY A 121 3.01 -5.72 18.10
N VAL A 122 3.46 -5.85 19.34
CA VAL A 122 3.48 -4.72 20.30
C VAL A 122 4.54 -3.67 19.92
N GLU A 123 5.75 -4.09 19.58
CA GLU A 123 6.81 -3.17 19.14
C GLU A 123 6.43 -2.46 17.84
N SER A 124 5.85 -3.18 16.87
CA SER A 124 5.37 -2.61 15.61
C SER A 124 4.23 -1.61 15.84
N LEU A 125 3.27 -1.93 16.70
CA LEU A 125 2.17 -1.01 17.05
C LEU A 125 2.69 0.26 17.73
N VAL A 126 3.68 0.15 18.62
CA VAL A 126 4.31 1.31 19.26
C VAL A 126 5.04 2.17 18.23
N LEU A 127 5.84 1.56 17.35
CA LEU A 127 6.56 2.28 16.30
C LEU A 127 5.60 2.97 15.32
N GLU A 128 4.54 2.29 14.88
CA GLU A 128 3.52 2.85 14.00
C GLU A 128 2.77 4.01 14.68
N SER A 129 2.42 3.85 15.96
CA SER A 129 1.76 4.90 16.75
C SER A 129 2.63 6.15 16.88
N VAL A 130 3.93 5.98 17.18
CA VAL A 130 4.90 7.08 17.26
C VAL A 130 5.07 7.73 15.88
N MET A 131 5.16 6.93 14.82
CA MET A 131 5.30 7.42 13.45
C MET A 131 4.11 8.30 13.05
N PHE A 132 2.90 7.77 13.24
CA PHE A 132 1.66 8.45 12.89
C PHE A 132 1.48 9.74 13.68
N ALA A 133 1.77 9.72 14.99
CA ALA A 133 1.70 10.92 15.83
C ALA A 133 2.68 12.02 15.33
N ILE A 134 3.92 11.67 14.99
CA ILE A 134 4.89 12.65 14.47
C ILE A 134 4.46 13.21 13.11
N LEU A 135 3.89 12.37 12.24
CA LEU A 135 3.39 12.79 10.93
C LEU A 135 2.20 13.75 11.05
N ALA A 136 1.29 13.46 11.98
CA ALA A 136 0.17 14.33 12.32
C ALA A 136 0.64 15.70 12.84
N GLU A 137 1.59 15.72 13.79
CA GLU A 137 2.14 16.96 14.37
C GLU A 137 2.91 17.82 13.35
N ARG A 138 3.51 17.18 12.33
CA ARG A 138 4.22 17.87 11.25
C ARG A 138 3.33 18.25 10.07
N ALA A 139 2.02 18.00 10.13
CA ALA A 139 1.06 18.20 9.04
C ALA A 139 1.46 17.48 7.73
N LEU A 140 2.15 16.33 7.85
CA LEU A 140 2.55 15.48 6.73
C LEU A 140 1.64 14.24 6.58
N GLY A 141 0.68 14.08 7.48
CA GLY A 141 -0.38 13.08 7.41
C GLY A 141 -1.66 13.58 8.07
N PRO A 142 -2.71 12.75 8.13
CA PRO A 142 -3.96 13.09 8.80
C PRO A 142 -3.74 13.41 10.28
N ARG A 143 -4.51 14.35 10.85
CA ARG A 143 -4.47 14.58 12.31
C ARG A 143 -4.85 13.32 13.08
N LEU A 144 -4.23 13.14 14.24
CA LEU A 144 -4.54 12.05 15.15
C LEU A 144 -5.45 12.55 16.27
N TYR A 145 -6.61 11.92 16.46
CA TYR A 145 -7.56 12.27 17.52
C TYR A 145 -7.56 11.31 18.70
N GLY A 146 -7.16 10.05 18.50
CA GLY A 146 -7.09 9.07 19.58
C GLY A 146 -6.40 7.78 19.15
N ILE A 147 -5.74 7.12 20.11
CA ILE A 147 -5.13 5.80 19.95
C ILE A 147 -5.64 4.90 21.06
N PHE A 148 -5.97 3.66 20.71
CA PHE A 148 -6.39 2.61 21.63
C PHE A 148 -5.88 1.24 21.12
N PRO A 149 -5.87 0.18 21.96
CA PRO A 149 -5.27 -1.10 21.59
C PRO A 149 -5.80 -1.70 20.28
N GLU A 150 -7.08 -1.48 19.97
CA GLU A 150 -7.74 -2.02 18.79
C GLU A 150 -7.59 -1.15 17.54
N GLY A 151 -7.12 0.10 17.67
CA GLY A 151 -7.14 1.03 16.55
C GLY A 151 -6.84 2.49 16.88
N ARG A 152 -7.21 3.37 15.97
CA ARG A 152 -7.05 4.82 16.12
C ARG A 152 -8.16 5.61 15.43
N LEU A 153 -8.35 6.83 15.92
CA LEU A 153 -9.19 7.85 15.30
C LEU A 153 -8.30 8.88 14.61
N GLU A 154 -8.54 9.07 13.32
CA GLU A 154 -7.77 9.95 12.44
C GLU A 154 -8.69 11.02 11.83
N GLN A 155 -8.09 12.07 11.28
CA GLN A 155 -8.79 13.02 10.43
C GLN A 155 -9.35 12.33 9.19
N TYR A 156 -10.66 12.45 8.98
CA TYR A 156 -11.25 12.12 7.70
C TYR A 156 -10.91 13.21 6.67
N LEU A 157 -10.23 12.84 5.60
CA LEU A 157 -9.86 13.73 4.50
C LEU A 157 -10.77 13.44 3.30
N PRO A 158 -11.69 14.35 2.92
CA PRO A 158 -12.44 14.25 1.67
C PRO A 158 -11.44 14.26 0.51
N SER A 159 -11.30 13.12 -0.15
CA SER A 159 -10.23 12.90 -1.11
C SER A 159 -10.54 11.72 -2.01
N LYS A 160 -9.74 11.60 -3.09
CA LYS A 160 -9.71 10.44 -3.96
C LYS A 160 -8.27 9.95 -4.06
N ARG A 161 -8.07 8.63 -4.05
CA ARG A 161 -6.78 8.04 -4.41
C ARG A 161 -6.45 8.40 -5.86
N LEU A 162 -5.17 8.55 -6.16
CA LEU A 162 -4.74 8.66 -7.55
C LEU A 162 -4.98 7.32 -8.27
N ARG A 163 -4.95 7.38 -9.60
CA ARG A 163 -4.85 6.21 -10.49
C ARG A 163 -3.49 6.18 -11.14
N THR A 164 -3.07 5.02 -11.62
CA THR A 164 -1.76 4.80 -12.26
C THR A 164 -1.53 5.77 -13.43
N ASP A 165 -2.53 6.00 -14.28
CA ASP A 165 -2.45 6.94 -15.41
C ASP A 165 -2.18 8.39 -14.98
N GLN A 166 -2.50 8.72 -13.72
CA GLN A 166 -2.28 10.06 -13.17
C GLN A 166 -0.86 10.27 -12.64
N LEU A 167 -0.08 9.21 -12.39
CA LEU A 167 1.31 9.34 -11.94
C LEU A 167 2.19 10.00 -13.00
N ALA A 168 1.88 9.78 -14.28
CA ALA A 168 2.59 10.35 -15.43
C ALA A 168 2.25 11.83 -15.74
N VAL A 169 1.24 12.40 -15.08
CA VAL A 169 0.85 13.81 -15.28
C VAL A 169 1.94 14.71 -14.68
N PRO A 170 2.56 15.63 -15.46
CA PRO A 170 3.73 16.39 -15.02
C PRO A 170 3.53 17.17 -13.72
N GLU A 171 2.35 17.77 -13.53
CA GLU A 171 2.03 18.55 -12.33
C GLU A 171 1.90 17.66 -11.08
N LEU A 172 1.26 16.49 -11.23
CA LEU A 172 1.11 15.53 -10.13
C LEU A 172 2.45 14.87 -9.80
N SER A 173 3.23 14.48 -10.82
CA SER A 173 4.57 13.93 -10.67
C SER A 173 5.51 14.90 -9.94
N ALA A 174 5.48 16.18 -10.31
CA ALA A 174 6.24 17.23 -9.62
C ALA A 174 5.82 17.36 -8.15
N GLU A 175 4.51 17.35 -7.87
CA GLU A 175 4.02 17.45 -6.50
C GLU A 175 4.39 16.22 -5.67
N ILE A 176 4.29 15.00 -6.21
CA ILE A 176 4.74 13.77 -5.55
C ILE A 176 6.23 13.87 -5.20
N ALA A 177 7.05 14.36 -6.14
CA ALA A 177 8.48 14.56 -5.91
C ALA A 177 8.75 15.53 -4.74
N THR A 178 7.99 16.63 -4.66
CA THR A 178 8.03 17.58 -3.55
C THR A 178 7.62 16.92 -2.22
N LYS A 179 6.54 16.14 -2.19
CA LYS A 179 6.09 15.44 -0.98
C LYS A 179 7.11 14.41 -0.50
N MET A 180 7.66 13.63 -1.42
CA MET A 180 8.73 12.66 -1.13
C MET A 180 9.98 13.35 -0.60
N ALA A 181 10.38 14.51 -1.16
CA ALA A 181 11.51 15.29 -0.65
C ALA A 181 11.30 15.77 0.80
N ARG A 182 10.10 16.25 1.13
CA ARG A 182 9.75 16.62 2.52
C ARG A 182 9.77 15.42 3.46
N PHE A 183 9.25 14.27 3.00
CA PHE A 183 9.27 13.03 3.78
C PHE A 183 10.70 12.54 4.06
N HIS A 184 11.58 12.56 3.06
CA HIS A 184 12.98 12.18 3.20
C HIS A 184 13.80 13.08 4.14
N GLN A 185 13.36 14.32 4.38
CA GLN A 185 14.01 15.23 5.34
C GLN A 185 13.59 14.99 6.79
N MET A 186 12.63 14.10 7.03
CA MET A 186 12.14 13.85 8.38
C MET A 186 13.20 13.19 9.25
N VAL A 187 13.46 13.81 10.40
CA VAL A 187 14.22 13.19 11.49
C VAL A 187 13.24 12.42 12.36
N MET A 188 13.34 11.08 12.31
CA MET A 188 12.48 10.16 13.05
C MET A 188 13.28 9.45 14.15
N PRO A 189 12.64 9.14 15.30
CA PRO A 189 13.28 8.48 16.44
C PRO A 189 13.41 6.96 16.24
N PHE A 190 13.77 6.53 15.02
CA PHE A 190 13.95 5.12 14.66
C PHE A 190 15.42 4.83 14.34
N ASN A 191 15.73 3.54 14.20
CA ASN A 191 17.04 3.06 13.77
C ASN A 191 17.37 3.62 12.38
N LYS A 192 18.55 4.23 12.24
CA LYS A 192 19.01 4.91 11.02
C LYS A 192 19.86 4.03 10.11
N GLU A 193 20.15 2.81 10.53
CA GLU A 193 20.83 1.82 9.70
C GLU A 193 19.85 1.28 8.64
N PRO A 194 20.21 1.23 7.35
CA PRO A 194 19.33 0.82 6.25
C PRO A 194 19.19 -0.72 6.17
N LYS A 195 18.85 -1.35 7.31
CA LYS A 195 18.69 -2.81 7.42
C LYS A 195 17.35 -3.30 6.91
N TRP A 196 16.39 -2.40 6.68
CA TRP A 196 15.02 -2.74 6.33
C TRP A 196 14.94 -3.55 5.04
N LEU A 197 15.51 -3.04 3.94
CA LEU A 197 15.39 -3.65 2.61
C LEU A 197 15.93 -5.08 2.59
N PHE A 198 17.24 -5.23 2.82
CA PHE A 198 17.88 -6.53 2.75
C PHE A 198 17.49 -7.46 3.91
N GLY A 199 17.18 -6.93 5.09
CA GLY A 199 16.68 -7.73 6.20
C GLY A 199 15.33 -8.38 5.90
N HIS A 200 14.43 -7.68 5.20
CA HIS A 200 13.17 -8.27 4.73
C HIS A 200 13.39 -9.23 3.57
N ILE A 201 14.25 -8.90 2.60
CA ILE A 201 14.59 -9.81 1.50
C ILE A 201 15.14 -11.14 2.05
N ASP A 202 16.09 -11.10 2.99
CA ASP A 202 16.65 -12.31 3.60
C ASP A 202 15.58 -13.12 4.32
N LYS A 203 14.71 -12.45 5.10
CA LYS A 203 13.58 -13.09 5.78
C LYS A 203 12.61 -13.73 4.79
N TYR A 204 12.32 -13.09 3.66
CA TYR A 204 11.44 -13.61 2.62
C TYR A 204 12.06 -14.81 1.91
N MET A 205 13.36 -14.73 1.58
CA MET A 205 14.11 -15.85 1.00
C MET A 205 14.09 -17.07 1.91
N ASP A 206 14.28 -16.89 3.22
CA ASP A 206 14.23 -18.00 4.18
C ASP A 206 12.83 -18.63 4.29
N GLN A 207 11.77 -17.81 4.25
CA GLN A 207 10.40 -18.33 4.19
C GLN A 207 10.16 -19.13 2.92
N ILE A 208 10.56 -18.59 1.76
CA ILE A 208 10.35 -19.20 0.44
C ILE A 208 11.01 -20.59 0.34
N LYS A 209 12.19 -20.78 0.94
CA LYS A 209 12.85 -22.10 1.02
C LYS A 209 11.98 -23.18 1.67
N THR A 210 11.08 -22.79 2.57
CA THR A 210 10.20 -23.70 3.32
C THR A 210 8.77 -23.76 2.77
N LEU A 211 8.42 -22.90 1.82
CA LEU A 211 7.07 -22.81 1.27
C LEU A 211 6.67 -24.08 0.51
N LYS A 212 5.42 -24.51 0.74
CA LYS A 212 4.79 -25.61 0.00
C LYS A 212 3.40 -25.20 -0.46
N PHE A 213 3.18 -25.30 -1.77
CA PHE A 213 1.88 -25.10 -2.39
C PHE A 213 1.18 -26.42 -2.64
N VAL A 214 -0.16 -26.42 -2.55
CA VAL A 214 -1.00 -27.61 -2.76
C VAL A 214 -1.74 -27.51 -4.10
N ARG A 215 -2.13 -26.31 -4.53
CA ARG A 215 -2.82 -26.06 -5.79
C ARG A 215 -1.86 -26.25 -6.97
N GLU A 216 -2.25 -27.04 -7.97
CA GLU A 216 -1.41 -27.38 -9.12
C GLU A 216 -0.95 -26.13 -9.90
N ALA A 217 -1.85 -25.16 -10.12
CA ALA A 217 -1.51 -23.89 -10.78
C ALA A 217 -0.40 -23.12 -10.03
N HIS A 218 -0.51 -23.02 -8.70
CA HIS A 218 0.51 -22.38 -7.87
C HIS A 218 1.82 -23.17 -7.89
N VAL A 219 1.78 -24.50 -7.86
CA VAL A 219 2.97 -25.36 -7.95
C VAL A 219 3.68 -25.16 -9.29
N LYS A 220 2.95 -25.11 -10.41
CA LYS A 220 3.53 -24.86 -11.75
C LYS A 220 4.22 -23.50 -11.81
N LYS A 221 3.57 -22.43 -11.34
CA LYS A 221 4.11 -21.06 -11.32
C LYS A 221 5.29 -20.94 -10.35
N PHE A 222 5.20 -21.54 -9.17
CA PHE A 222 6.27 -21.56 -8.17
C PHE A 222 7.50 -22.30 -8.67
N ASN A 223 7.33 -23.49 -9.27
CA ASN A 223 8.45 -24.22 -9.87
C ASN A 223 9.11 -23.44 -11.01
N LYS A 224 8.35 -22.64 -11.76
CA LYS A 224 8.90 -21.73 -12.78
C LYS A 224 9.76 -20.62 -12.17
N LEU A 225 9.37 -20.07 -11.02
CA LEU A 225 10.14 -19.08 -10.27
C LEU A 225 11.39 -19.70 -9.62
N MET A 226 11.27 -20.89 -9.04
CA MET A 226 12.38 -21.60 -8.40
C MET A 226 13.41 -22.19 -9.40
N LYS A 227 13.16 -22.09 -10.71
CA LYS A 227 14.19 -22.37 -11.73
C LYS A 227 15.28 -21.31 -11.77
N TYR A 228 15.00 -20.10 -11.30
CA TYR A 228 16.02 -19.07 -11.14
C TYR A 228 16.82 -19.34 -9.88
N ASP A 229 18.12 -19.11 -9.95
CA ASP A 229 18.99 -19.12 -8.78
C ASP A 229 18.80 -17.80 -8.01
N LEU A 230 17.65 -17.68 -7.33
CA LEU A 230 17.31 -16.49 -6.52
C LEU A 230 18.42 -16.12 -5.52
N PRO A 231 19.13 -17.09 -4.87
CA PRO A 231 20.31 -16.77 -4.08
C PRO A 231 21.43 -16.08 -4.88
N ALA A 232 21.77 -16.57 -6.07
CA ALA A 232 22.80 -15.94 -6.90
C ALA A 232 22.38 -14.56 -7.44
N GLU A 233 21.09 -14.40 -7.79
CA GLU A 233 20.52 -13.10 -8.19
C GLU A 233 20.57 -12.09 -7.04
N LEU A 234 20.23 -12.51 -5.82
CA LEU A 234 20.33 -11.66 -4.63
C LEU A 234 21.76 -11.21 -4.37
N GLU A 235 22.76 -12.08 -4.52
CA GLU A 235 24.16 -11.71 -4.34
C GLU A 235 24.64 -10.73 -5.41
N SER A 236 24.18 -10.92 -6.65
CA SER A 236 24.45 -9.99 -7.76
C SER A 236 23.81 -8.62 -7.51
N LEU A 237 22.56 -8.59 -7.03
CA LEU A 237 21.86 -7.37 -6.64
C LEU A 237 22.56 -6.66 -5.48
N ARG A 238 22.98 -7.39 -4.44
CA ARG A 238 23.77 -6.84 -3.33
C ARG A 238 25.06 -6.18 -3.80
N SER A 239 25.79 -6.85 -4.68
CA SER A 239 27.04 -6.34 -5.24
C SER A 239 26.82 -5.05 -6.05
N LEU A 240 25.78 -5.03 -6.89
CA LEU A 240 25.39 -3.86 -7.68
C LEU A 240 25.01 -2.67 -6.80
N LEU A 241 24.18 -2.90 -5.78
CA LEU A 241 23.69 -1.84 -4.89
C LEU A 241 24.77 -1.36 -3.91
N ALA A 242 25.69 -2.23 -3.48
CA ALA A 242 26.86 -1.82 -2.71
C ALA A 242 27.78 -0.88 -3.51
N ALA A 243 27.85 -1.06 -4.83
CA ALA A 243 28.58 -0.16 -5.74
C ALA A 243 27.78 1.09 -6.13
N THR A 244 26.57 1.28 -5.59
CA THR A 244 25.68 2.40 -5.92
C THR A 244 25.50 3.28 -4.69
N ARG A 245 26.05 4.49 -4.72
CA ARG A 245 25.85 5.44 -3.62
C ARG A 245 24.39 5.89 -3.57
N SER A 246 23.71 5.58 -2.47
CA SER A 246 22.41 6.13 -2.14
C SER A 246 22.39 6.60 -0.69
N PRO A 247 22.03 7.88 -0.42
CA PRO A 247 21.88 8.37 0.94
C PRO A 247 20.79 7.60 1.70
N VAL A 248 21.04 7.35 2.99
CA VAL A 248 20.02 6.79 3.88
C VAL A 248 19.15 7.93 4.40
N VAL A 249 17.84 7.83 4.15
CA VAL A 249 16.81 8.81 4.52
C VAL A 249 15.61 8.07 5.09
N PHE A 250 14.65 8.79 5.68
CA PHE A 250 13.38 8.18 6.07
C PHE A 250 12.49 8.04 4.84
N CYS A 251 12.38 6.83 4.32
CA CYS A 251 11.64 6.51 3.09
C CYS A 251 10.22 6.02 3.40
N HIS A 252 9.30 6.26 2.46
CA HIS A 252 7.96 5.71 2.56
C HIS A 252 7.95 4.20 2.27
N ASN A 253 8.77 3.78 1.30
CA ASN A 253 8.95 2.43 0.76
C ASN A 253 7.75 1.86 -0.05
N ASP A 254 6.67 2.62 -0.24
CA ASP A 254 5.45 2.15 -0.93
C ASP A 254 4.64 3.33 -1.51
N VAL A 255 5.29 4.18 -2.32
CA VAL A 255 4.66 5.36 -2.94
C VAL A 255 3.92 4.96 -4.23
N GLN A 256 2.89 4.13 -4.10
CA GLN A 256 1.94 3.78 -5.18
C GLN A 256 0.75 4.75 -5.23
N GLU A 257 0.00 4.77 -6.34
CA GLU A 257 -1.16 5.64 -6.54
C GLU A 257 -2.24 5.46 -5.45
N GLY A 258 -2.37 4.24 -4.94
CA GLY A 258 -3.26 3.91 -3.84
C GLY A 258 -2.95 4.70 -2.56
N ASN A 259 -1.68 5.02 -2.32
CA ASN A 259 -1.19 5.69 -1.11
C ASN A 259 -1.05 7.21 -1.29
N ILE A 260 -1.56 7.76 -2.40
CA ILE A 260 -1.53 9.19 -2.70
C ILE A 260 -2.97 9.70 -2.78
N LEU A 261 -3.37 10.51 -1.81
CA LEU A 261 -4.68 11.15 -1.78
C LEU A 261 -4.62 12.50 -2.48
N ARG A 262 -5.51 12.71 -3.46
CA ARG A 262 -5.85 14.04 -3.97
C ARG A 262 -6.98 14.62 -3.12
N LEU A 263 -6.68 15.69 -2.40
CA LEU A 263 -7.59 16.37 -1.49
C LEU A 263 -8.63 17.19 -2.25
N ASP A 264 -9.90 17.09 -1.85
CA ASP A 264 -10.98 17.89 -2.42
C ASP A 264 -10.92 19.34 -1.90
N GLY A 265 -11.28 20.32 -2.74
CA GLY A 265 -11.48 21.71 -2.31
C GLY A 265 -10.23 22.60 -2.25
N CYS A 266 -9.04 22.07 -2.58
CA CYS A 266 -7.91 22.93 -2.89
C CYS A 266 -8.15 23.60 -4.25
N GLY A 267 -8.09 24.94 -4.31
CA GLY A 267 -8.31 25.67 -5.56
C GLY A 267 -7.33 25.22 -6.66
N GLU A 268 -7.72 25.31 -7.94
CA GLU A 268 -6.99 24.80 -9.12
C GLU A 268 -5.52 25.27 -9.24
N LYS A 269 -5.07 26.24 -8.43
CA LYS A 269 -3.70 26.80 -8.42
C LYS A 269 -2.87 26.45 -7.18
N SER A 270 -3.41 25.68 -6.24
CA SER A 270 -2.63 25.20 -5.09
C SER A 270 -1.69 24.08 -5.55
N THR A 271 -0.42 24.14 -5.14
CA THR A 271 0.59 23.09 -5.38
C THR A 271 0.71 22.13 -4.19
N ASP A 272 -0.31 22.11 -3.32
CA ASP A 272 -0.37 21.32 -2.10
C ASP A 272 -1.75 20.65 -1.98
N ASN A 273 -2.03 19.78 -2.94
CA ASN A 273 -3.29 19.06 -3.13
C ASN A 273 -3.15 17.57 -2.90
N LEU A 274 -1.92 17.06 -2.81
CA LEU A 274 -1.60 15.67 -2.58
C LEU A 274 -1.15 15.43 -1.14
N MET A 275 -1.56 14.28 -0.60
CA MET A 275 -1.10 13.79 0.69
C MET A 275 -0.69 12.33 0.55
N LEU A 276 0.54 12.02 0.98
CA LEU A 276 0.99 10.65 1.16
C LEU A 276 0.33 10.07 2.41
N ILE A 277 -0.07 8.81 2.36
CA ILE A 277 -0.68 8.08 3.48
C ILE A 277 -0.16 6.64 3.49
N ASP A 278 -0.53 5.89 4.53
CA ASP A 278 -0.23 4.46 4.66
C ASP A 278 1.28 4.14 4.81
N PHE A 279 1.83 4.60 5.93
CA PHE A 279 3.26 4.54 6.24
C PHE A 279 3.70 3.21 6.86
N GLU A 280 2.98 2.11 6.63
CA GLU A 280 3.21 0.82 7.31
C GLU A 280 4.59 0.21 6.99
N TYR A 281 5.09 0.46 5.78
CA TYR A 281 6.42 0.02 5.36
C TYR A 281 7.52 1.05 5.61
N SER A 282 7.19 2.24 6.13
CA SER A 282 8.15 3.34 6.23
C SER A 282 9.29 3.05 7.21
N SER A 283 10.51 3.36 6.80
CA SER A 283 11.71 3.11 7.59
C SER A 283 12.86 4.01 7.13
N TYR A 284 13.94 4.07 7.91
CA TYR A 284 15.20 4.50 7.30
C TYR A 284 15.63 3.48 6.25
N ASN A 285 15.82 3.93 5.02
CA ASN A 285 16.21 3.11 3.88
C ASN A 285 17.01 3.96 2.87
N TYR A 286 17.49 3.34 1.81
CA TYR A 286 18.15 4.02 0.71
C TYR A 286 17.13 4.85 -0.07
N ARG A 287 17.43 6.14 -0.28
CA ARG A 287 16.61 7.05 -1.11
C ARG A 287 16.32 6.48 -2.49
N GLY A 288 17.30 5.80 -3.08
CA GLY A 288 17.18 5.18 -4.40
C GLY A 288 16.04 4.17 -4.47
N PHE A 289 15.77 3.47 -3.36
CA PHE A 289 14.65 2.53 -3.29
C PHE A 289 13.31 3.24 -3.41
N ASP A 290 13.09 4.37 -2.71
CA ASP A 290 11.80 5.08 -2.79
C ASP A 290 11.55 5.65 -4.20
N PHE A 291 12.60 6.15 -4.87
CA PHE A 291 12.51 6.58 -6.28
C PHE A 291 12.26 5.42 -7.23
N GLY A 292 13.10 4.38 -7.16
CA GLY A 292 13.01 3.22 -8.02
C GLY A 292 11.65 2.55 -7.87
N ASN A 293 11.19 2.35 -6.64
CA ASN A 293 9.87 1.82 -6.34
C ASN A 293 8.77 2.67 -6.96
N HIS A 294 8.75 3.98 -6.67
CA HIS A 294 7.72 4.87 -7.22
C HIS A 294 7.67 4.82 -8.76
N PHE A 295 8.82 4.72 -9.44
CA PHE A 295 8.86 4.58 -10.89
C PHE A 295 8.35 3.22 -11.37
N CYS A 296 8.60 2.14 -10.63
CA CYS A 296 8.00 0.83 -10.91
C CYS A 296 6.46 0.88 -10.83
N GLU A 297 5.88 1.63 -9.90
CA GLU A 297 4.41 1.76 -9.75
C GLU A 297 3.71 2.38 -10.97
N TRP A 298 4.43 3.06 -11.88
CA TRP A 298 3.83 3.59 -13.11
C TRP A 298 3.43 2.49 -14.10
N VAL A 299 4.00 1.30 -13.93
CA VAL A 299 3.76 0.13 -14.78
C VAL A 299 2.51 -0.63 -14.33
N TYR A 300 2.16 -0.56 -13.04
CA TYR A 300 1.17 -1.43 -12.42
C TYR A 300 -0.15 -0.69 -12.15
N ASP A 301 -1.23 -1.19 -12.75
CA ASP A 301 -2.59 -0.70 -12.51
C ASP A 301 -3.38 -1.73 -11.70
N TYR A 302 -3.57 -1.44 -10.42
CA TYR A 302 -4.33 -2.27 -9.47
C TYR A 302 -5.84 -2.01 -9.49
N THR A 303 -6.33 -1.13 -10.37
CA THR A 303 -7.77 -0.85 -10.51
C THR A 303 -8.48 -1.81 -11.46
N TYR A 304 -7.75 -2.75 -12.08
CA TYR A 304 -8.32 -3.70 -13.01
C TYR A 304 -9.29 -4.67 -12.32
N HIS A 305 -10.57 -4.63 -12.69
CA HIS A 305 -11.65 -5.38 -12.00
C HIS A 305 -11.79 -6.86 -12.42
N GLN A 306 -10.88 -7.39 -13.23
CA GLN A 306 -10.90 -8.79 -13.66
C GLN A 306 -9.60 -9.46 -13.26
N TRP A 307 -9.65 -10.78 -13.03
CA TRP A 307 -8.47 -11.61 -12.83
C TRP A 307 -7.34 -11.24 -13.83
N PRO A 308 -6.08 -11.02 -13.39
CA PRO A 308 -5.50 -11.24 -12.05
C PRO A 308 -5.66 -10.07 -11.05
N PHE A 309 -6.58 -9.15 -11.30
CA PHE A 309 -6.86 -7.92 -10.53
C PHE A 309 -5.75 -6.86 -10.60
N PHE A 310 -4.88 -6.96 -11.60
CA PHE A 310 -3.96 -5.91 -11.98
C PHE A 310 -3.66 -5.98 -13.49
N LYS A 311 -3.13 -4.90 -14.03
CA LYS A 311 -2.46 -4.85 -15.34
C LYS A 311 -1.04 -4.35 -15.18
N ALA A 312 -0.14 -4.87 -15.99
CA ALA A 312 1.24 -4.40 -16.09
C ALA A 312 1.51 -3.99 -17.53
N ASP A 313 1.98 -2.77 -17.74
CA ASP A 313 2.40 -2.28 -19.05
C ASP A 313 3.77 -1.59 -18.95
N LEU A 314 4.80 -2.29 -19.42
CA LEU A 314 6.19 -1.87 -19.30
C LEU A 314 6.48 -0.59 -20.10
N GLU A 315 5.65 -0.27 -21.11
CA GLU A 315 5.79 0.97 -21.89
C GLU A 315 5.48 2.21 -21.05
N HIS A 316 4.81 2.06 -19.89
CA HIS A 316 4.48 3.15 -18.99
C HIS A 316 5.56 3.46 -17.94
N TYR A 317 6.64 2.66 -17.86
CA TYR A 317 7.78 3.02 -17.00
C TYR A 317 8.31 4.42 -17.40
N PRO A 318 8.55 5.34 -16.45
CA PRO A 318 8.86 6.72 -16.78
C PRO A 318 10.11 6.78 -17.64
N ASN A 319 10.01 7.45 -18.79
CA ASN A 319 11.16 7.68 -19.64
C ASN A 319 12.14 8.66 -18.98
N ARG A 320 13.33 8.81 -19.57
CA ARG A 320 14.40 9.65 -19.01
C ARG A 320 13.95 11.10 -18.75
N GLU A 321 13.12 11.70 -19.63
CA GLU A 321 12.65 13.07 -19.44
C GLU A 321 11.69 13.18 -18.26
N GLN A 322 10.78 12.21 -18.09
CA GLN A 322 9.85 12.14 -16.96
C GLN A 322 10.60 11.92 -15.63
N GLN A 323 11.59 11.02 -15.61
CA GLN A 323 12.41 10.81 -14.43
C GLN A 323 13.20 12.07 -14.05
N LEU A 324 13.78 12.77 -15.02
CA LEU A 324 14.48 14.04 -14.77
C LEU A 324 13.53 15.12 -14.27
N HIS A 325 12.31 15.21 -14.81
CA HIS A 325 11.30 16.13 -14.32
C HIS A 325 10.99 15.88 -12.84
N PHE A 326 10.79 14.62 -12.45
CA PHE A 326 10.59 14.23 -11.05
C PHE A 326 11.81 14.61 -10.19
N ILE A 327 13.02 14.22 -10.61
CA ILE A 327 14.27 14.47 -9.88
C ILE A 327 14.52 15.96 -9.67
N ARG A 328 14.27 16.81 -10.68
CA ARG A 328 14.45 18.26 -10.58
C ARG A 328 13.53 18.88 -9.53
N ASN A 329 12.26 18.48 -9.52
CA ASN A 329 11.30 18.96 -8.51
C ASN A 329 11.67 18.47 -7.10
N TYR A 330 12.10 17.21 -6.96
CA TYR A 330 12.64 16.68 -5.71
C TYR A 330 13.86 17.49 -5.22
N LEU A 331 14.82 17.75 -6.10
CA LEU A 331 16.04 18.48 -5.77
C LEU A 331 15.76 19.93 -5.39
N SER A 332 14.81 20.58 -6.10
CA SER A 332 14.35 21.94 -5.82
C SER A 332 13.78 22.05 -4.41
N GLU A 333 12.85 21.16 -4.04
CA GLU A 333 12.28 21.11 -2.69
C GLU A 333 13.34 20.78 -1.63
N SER A 334 14.34 19.96 -1.98
CA SER A 334 15.42 19.63 -1.05
C SER A 334 16.42 20.76 -0.76
N GLY A 335 16.27 21.92 -1.40
CA GLY A 335 17.21 23.05 -1.30
C GLY A 335 18.59 22.75 -1.92
N ARG A 336 18.72 21.64 -2.66
CA ARG A 336 19.98 21.20 -3.30
C ARG A 336 20.13 21.69 -4.73
N TYR A 337 19.07 22.27 -5.30
CA TYR A 337 19.05 22.76 -6.69
C TYR A 337 19.53 24.21 -6.85
N SER A 338 19.77 24.96 -5.77
CA SER A 338 20.07 26.40 -5.89
C SER A 338 21.56 26.77 -5.82
N ASN A 339 22.47 25.81 -5.57
CA ASN A 339 23.84 26.08 -5.13
C ASN A 339 24.94 25.25 -5.82
N ARG A 340 24.75 24.71 -7.03
CA ARG A 340 25.79 23.92 -7.72
C ARG A 340 25.93 24.30 -9.19
N ASP A 341 27.16 24.51 -9.65
CA ASP A 341 27.48 24.62 -11.09
C ASP A 341 27.33 23.27 -11.85
N ASP A 342 26.95 22.20 -11.13
CA ASP A 342 27.00 20.80 -11.59
C ASP A 342 25.65 20.07 -11.44
N HIS A 343 24.57 20.70 -11.91
CA HIS A 343 23.23 20.11 -11.89
C HIS A 343 23.15 18.82 -12.72
N THR A 344 23.83 18.79 -13.87
CA THR A 344 23.78 17.66 -14.80
C THR A 344 24.37 16.39 -14.20
N GLN A 345 25.54 16.45 -13.53
CA GLN A 345 26.12 15.24 -12.94
C GLN A 345 25.25 14.71 -11.80
N VAL A 346 24.69 15.59 -10.96
CA VAL A 346 23.79 15.18 -9.87
C VAL A 346 22.52 14.51 -10.41
N GLU A 347 21.95 15.05 -11.49
CA GLU A 347 20.81 14.46 -12.19
C GLU A 347 21.14 13.05 -12.73
N GLU A 348 22.29 12.85 -13.38
CA GLU A 348 22.72 11.55 -13.89
C GLU A 348 22.97 10.52 -12.77
N GLU A 349 23.62 10.95 -11.68
CA GLU A 349 23.86 10.10 -10.52
C GLU A 349 22.53 9.61 -9.90
N LEU A 350 21.53 10.49 -9.82
CA LEU A 350 20.19 10.18 -9.30
C LEU A 350 19.39 9.26 -10.24
N LEU A 351 19.49 9.46 -11.55
CA LEU A 351 18.90 8.55 -12.53
C LEU A 351 19.49 7.14 -12.37
N LEU A 352 20.81 7.03 -12.32
CA LEU A 352 21.48 5.73 -12.14
C LEU A 352 21.11 5.08 -10.80
N GLU A 353 21.08 5.87 -9.72
CA GLU A 353 20.66 5.42 -8.39
C GLU A 353 19.23 4.85 -8.42
N ALA A 354 18.25 5.63 -8.90
CA ALA A 354 16.85 5.21 -8.92
C ALA A 354 16.64 3.94 -9.75
N ASN A 355 17.19 3.87 -10.98
CA ASN A 355 16.98 2.72 -11.85
C ASN A 355 17.71 1.45 -11.36
N ARG A 356 18.85 1.57 -10.67
CA ARG A 356 19.48 0.39 -10.05
C ARG A 356 18.67 -0.12 -8.87
N PHE A 357 18.11 0.77 -8.07
CA PHE A 357 17.26 0.40 -6.94
C PHE A 357 15.85 -0.04 -7.36
N ALA A 358 15.36 0.32 -8.55
CA ALA A 358 14.16 -0.24 -9.15
C ALA A 358 14.25 -1.79 -9.27
N LEU A 359 15.44 -2.32 -9.58
CA LEU A 359 15.69 -3.77 -9.56
C LEU A 359 15.44 -4.39 -8.18
N ALA A 360 15.77 -3.68 -7.10
CA ALA A 360 15.47 -4.14 -5.75
C ALA A 360 13.99 -4.02 -5.39
N SER A 361 13.26 -3.05 -5.95
CA SER A 361 11.79 -2.99 -5.82
C SER A 361 11.15 -4.23 -6.43
N HIS A 362 11.48 -4.56 -7.69
CA HIS A 362 11.01 -5.78 -8.36
C HIS A 362 11.35 -7.06 -7.58
N PHE A 363 12.60 -7.19 -7.13
CA PHE A 363 13.01 -8.34 -6.33
C PHE A 363 12.24 -8.43 -5.01
N PHE A 364 12.10 -7.31 -4.29
CA PHE A 364 11.40 -7.26 -3.01
C PHE A 364 9.92 -7.62 -3.15
N TRP A 365 9.19 -6.96 -4.05
CA TRP A 365 7.76 -7.19 -4.23
C TRP A 365 7.45 -8.53 -4.90
N GLY A 366 8.36 -9.03 -5.75
CA GLY A 366 8.28 -10.38 -6.28
C GLY A 366 8.32 -11.45 -5.18
N LEU A 367 9.27 -11.35 -4.24
CA LEU A 367 9.33 -12.26 -3.09
C LEU A 367 8.14 -12.09 -2.15
N TRP A 368 7.73 -10.85 -1.86
CA TRP A 368 6.54 -10.57 -1.07
C TRP A 368 5.30 -11.24 -1.68
N SER A 369 5.12 -11.11 -2.99
CA SER A 369 3.97 -11.65 -3.71
C SER A 369 3.94 -13.18 -3.66
N ILE A 370 5.09 -13.86 -3.79
CA ILE A 370 5.19 -15.33 -3.59
C ILE A 370 4.71 -15.75 -2.19
N ILE A 371 5.09 -15.01 -1.16
CA ILE A 371 4.67 -15.29 0.22
C ILE A 371 3.17 -15.05 0.38
N GLN A 372 2.66 -13.93 -0.15
CA GLN A 372 1.23 -13.60 -0.11
C GLN A 372 0.36 -14.63 -0.82
N ALA A 373 0.84 -15.24 -1.91
CA ALA A 373 0.13 -16.34 -2.57
C ALA A 373 -0.17 -17.54 -1.63
N LYS A 374 0.56 -17.67 -0.51
CA LYS A 374 0.33 -18.71 0.50
C LYS A 374 -0.53 -18.23 1.67
N ILE A 375 -0.34 -17.00 2.13
CA ILE A 375 -0.88 -16.52 3.41
C ILE A 375 -2.05 -15.55 3.26
N SER A 376 -2.14 -14.85 2.13
CA SER A 376 -3.18 -13.85 1.88
C SER A 376 -4.54 -14.53 1.68
N LYS A 377 -5.57 -13.87 2.18
CA LYS A 377 -6.98 -14.23 1.95
C LYS A 377 -7.63 -13.36 0.88
N ILE A 378 -6.89 -12.42 0.31
CA ILE A 378 -7.39 -11.51 -0.70
C ILE A 378 -7.31 -12.16 -2.07
N GLU A 379 -8.35 -11.97 -2.87
CA GLU A 379 -8.38 -12.39 -4.26
C GLU A 379 -7.50 -11.46 -5.10
N PHE A 380 -6.26 -11.90 -5.33
CA PHE A 380 -5.29 -11.21 -6.17
C PHE A 380 -4.36 -12.24 -6.80
N GLY A 381 -3.96 -12.01 -8.05
CA GLY A 381 -3.08 -12.90 -8.79
C GLY A 381 -1.62 -12.82 -8.35
N TYR A 382 -1.32 -13.12 -7.09
CA TYR A 382 0.01 -13.02 -6.49
C TYR A 382 1.08 -13.79 -7.28
N MET A 383 0.83 -15.06 -7.62
CA MET A 383 1.79 -15.86 -8.41
C MET A 383 1.99 -15.31 -9.83
N VAL A 384 0.98 -14.62 -10.39
CA VAL A 384 1.05 -13.96 -11.69
C VAL A 384 1.89 -12.68 -11.55
N SER A 385 1.59 -11.84 -10.56
CA SER A 385 2.37 -10.64 -10.21
C SER A 385 3.85 -10.97 -10.00
N ALA A 386 4.19 -11.98 -9.20
CA ALA A 386 5.58 -12.41 -8.98
C ALA A 386 6.31 -12.81 -10.27
N LEU A 387 5.59 -13.32 -11.28
CA LEU A 387 6.16 -13.64 -12.59
C LEU A 387 6.32 -12.41 -13.50
N TYR A 388 5.58 -11.32 -13.27
CA TYR A 388 5.70 -10.05 -13.99
C TYR A 388 6.85 -9.19 -13.45
N GLU A 389 7.07 -9.18 -12.13
CA GLU A 389 8.24 -8.54 -11.51
C GLU A 389 9.58 -9.10 -12.02
N ARG A 390 9.56 -10.23 -12.73
CA ARG A 390 10.71 -10.83 -13.44
C ARG A 390 11.11 -10.08 -14.71
N GLY A 391 10.16 -9.43 -15.37
CA GLY A 391 10.28 -8.95 -16.75
C GLY A 391 11.04 -7.63 -16.91
N LEU A 392 11.52 -7.05 -15.81
CA LEU A 392 12.09 -5.71 -15.72
C LEU A 392 13.55 -5.72 -15.24
#